data_AF-A0A972VGE7-F1
#
_entry.id   AF-A0A972VGE7-F1
#
_cell.length_a   1.000
_cell.length_b   1.000
_cell.length_c   1.000
_cell.angle_alpha   90.00
_cell.angle_beta   90.00
_cell.angle_gamma   90.00
#
_symmetry.space_group_name_H-M   'P 1'
#
loop_
_entity.id
_entity.type
_entity.pdbx_description
1 polymer ?
#
loop_
_entity_poly.entity_id
_entity_poly.type
_entity_poly.pdbx_seq_one_letter_code
_entity_poly.pdbx_strand_id
1 'polypeptide(L)'
;MSPLLGALRAAIVVRDVTPSKPLPVSGGVGPSQNATRTIGQLTVRALVLEQGDTRVAICSTDFLGFPGVLCHKVTQQVPGIPAENILIGATHNHSGPDCYGFPDETGKTSCDLAYLDSVCRNLAEAINEAVSQLQLIELRIATGRAQGKIAYNYYAEQLYDPRCHVIQCLTLQHTPLATLINYACHPEVIGPGQGILSPDFVGPLYDRVEASGGGIGIFMNSALGGMVTADCRGPNGKDIQTWDECTRIGHLLADEALRIVGNAPIPKDPELSCDSKIVVLPVENKMLRQIVEHSPLGYSLDGDGNIRTRVNVVNLANAQILTIPG
;
A
#
# COMPACT_ATOMS: atom_id res chain seq x y z
N MET A 1 16.02 32.78 -13.47
CA MET A 1 16.40 31.37 -13.27
C MET A 1 15.49 30.55 -14.17
N SER A 2 16.02 29.98 -15.24
CA SER A 2 15.24 29.07 -16.09
C SER A 2 14.83 27.88 -15.24
N PRO A 3 13.58 27.40 -15.27
CA PRO A 3 13.28 26.13 -14.64
C PRO A 3 14.22 25.10 -15.26
N LEU A 4 14.89 24.32 -14.43
CA LEU A 4 15.70 23.18 -14.86
C LEU A 4 14.75 22.20 -15.54
N LEU A 5 14.53 22.34 -16.86
CA LEU A 5 13.84 21.36 -17.66
C LEU A 5 14.55 20.02 -17.42
N GLY A 6 13.86 19.06 -16.81
CA GLY A 6 14.40 17.73 -16.49
C GLY A 6 14.77 17.48 -15.03
N ALA A 7 14.61 18.42 -14.10
CA ALA A 7 14.83 18.13 -12.68
C ALA A 7 13.69 17.29 -12.07
N LEU A 8 14.06 16.29 -11.27
CA LEU A 8 13.11 15.43 -10.56
C LEU A 8 12.52 16.17 -9.36
N ARG A 9 11.20 16.05 -9.20
CA ARG A 9 10.43 16.64 -8.11
C ARG A 9 9.57 15.59 -7.43
N ALA A 10 9.31 15.78 -6.14
CA ALA A 10 8.37 14.95 -5.41
C ALA A 10 7.63 15.72 -4.32
N ALA A 11 6.51 15.15 -3.91
CA ALA A 11 5.77 15.51 -2.71
C ALA A 11 5.03 14.28 -2.19
N ILE A 12 4.82 14.22 -0.88
CA ILE A 12 4.03 13.16 -0.25
C ILE A 12 2.99 13.78 0.67
N VAL A 13 1.75 13.32 0.56
CA VAL A 13 0.63 13.76 1.39
C VAL A 13 -0.01 12.54 2.05
N VAL A 14 -0.37 12.69 3.33
CA VAL A 14 -1.04 11.67 4.14
C VAL A 14 -2.39 12.22 4.59
N ARG A 15 -3.44 11.39 4.49
CA ARG A 15 -4.75 11.68 5.04
C ARG A 15 -5.16 10.55 5.98
N ASP A 16 -5.59 10.92 7.18
CA ASP A 16 -6.25 10.00 8.12
C ASP A 16 -7.65 9.67 7.59
N VAL A 17 -7.91 8.39 7.37
CA VAL A 17 -9.20 7.86 6.92
C VAL A 17 -9.81 6.92 7.95
N THR A 18 -9.37 7.01 9.21
CA THR A 18 -9.94 6.25 10.32
C THR A 18 -11.42 6.61 10.50
N PRO A 19 -12.34 5.64 10.48
CA PRO A 19 -13.74 5.94 10.67
C PRO A 19 -14.00 6.43 12.11
N SER A 20 -14.91 7.40 12.27
CA SER A 20 -15.23 8.01 13.57
C SER A 20 -15.83 7.02 14.58
N LYS A 21 -16.38 5.91 14.09
CA LYS A 21 -16.77 4.73 14.87
C LYS A 21 -16.17 3.51 14.21
N PRO A 22 -15.74 2.49 14.97
CA PRO A 22 -15.22 1.25 14.38
C PRO A 22 -16.24 0.64 13.41
N LEU A 23 -15.82 0.41 12.17
CA LEU A 23 -16.57 -0.34 11.18
C LEU A 23 -16.20 -1.83 11.25
N PRO A 24 -17.03 -2.74 10.74
CA PRO A 24 -16.68 -4.15 10.64
C PRO A 24 -15.37 -4.35 9.86
N VAL A 25 -14.50 -5.23 10.36
CA VAL A 25 -13.17 -5.50 9.78
C VAL A 25 -13.20 -6.72 8.86
N SER A 26 -12.49 -6.62 7.75
CA SER A 26 -12.33 -7.69 6.77
C SER A 26 -11.01 -8.41 7.00
N GLY A 27 -11.09 -9.67 7.44
CA GLY A 27 -9.92 -10.52 7.71
C GLY A 27 -9.57 -11.48 6.58
N GLY A 28 -10.20 -11.35 5.41
CA GLY A 28 -10.09 -12.27 4.28
C GLY A 28 -11.43 -12.46 3.57
N VAL A 29 -11.49 -13.41 2.63
CA VAL A 29 -12.73 -13.74 1.94
C VAL A 29 -13.74 -14.32 2.93
N GLY A 30 -14.85 -13.61 3.13
CA GLY A 30 -15.93 -14.00 4.05
C GLY A 30 -16.57 -12.80 4.74
N PRO A 31 -17.57 -13.03 5.62
CA PRO A 31 -18.23 -11.95 6.33
C PRO A 31 -17.25 -11.19 7.23
N SER A 32 -17.40 -9.88 7.28
CA SER A 32 -16.65 -9.02 8.19
C SER A 32 -17.05 -9.25 9.64
N GLN A 33 -16.12 -8.96 10.56
CA GLN A 33 -16.35 -9.08 12.00
C GLN A 33 -16.49 -7.70 12.64
N ASN A 34 -17.41 -7.55 13.61
CA ASN A 34 -17.57 -6.28 14.30
C ASN A 34 -16.30 -5.90 15.07
N ALA A 35 -15.79 -4.70 14.82
CA ALA A 35 -14.78 -4.09 15.67
C ALA A 35 -15.44 -3.37 16.85
N THR A 36 -14.82 -3.47 18.02
CA THR A 36 -15.27 -2.81 19.26
C THR A 36 -14.38 -1.63 19.65
N ARG A 37 -13.18 -1.56 19.07
CA ARG A 37 -12.19 -0.51 19.32
C ARG A 37 -11.29 -0.28 18.10
N THR A 38 -10.64 0.87 18.08
CA THR A 38 -9.64 1.26 17.08
C THR A 38 -8.28 1.44 17.75
N ILE A 39 -7.20 0.96 17.14
CA ILE A 39 -5.82 1.18 17.56
C ILE A 39 -4.98 1.55 16.35
N GLY A 40 -4.31 2.70 16.40
CA GLY A 40 -3.59 3.28 15.28
C GLY A 40 -4.53 4.01 14.30
N GLN A 41 -3.94 4.68 13.32
CA GLN A 41 -4.67 5.39 12.26
C GLN A 41 -4.62 4.60 10.96
N LEU A 42 -5.78 4.47 10.30
CA LEU A 42 -5.81 4.05 8.90
C LEU A 42 -5.54 5.27 8.03
N THR A 43 -4.59 5.15 7.11
CA THR A 43 -4.18 6.25 6.25
C THR A 43 -4.31 5.91 4.76
N VAL A 44 -4.51 6.96 3.97
CA VAL A 44 -4.15 6.94 2.55
C VAL A 44 -2.96 7.87 2.34
N ARG A 45 -1.97 7.40 1.57
CA ARG A 45 -0.70 8.11 1.36
C ARG A 45 -0.46 8.23 -0.14
N ALA A 46 -0.16 9.44 -0.62
CA ALA A 46 0.11 9.70 -2.02
C ALA A 46 1.49 10.34 -2.19
N LEU A 47 2.45 9.58 -2.72
CA LEU A 47 3.75 10.06 -3.18
C LEU A 47 3.66 10.39 -4.67
N VAL A 48 3.77 11.66 -5.03
CA VAL A 48 3.78 12.10 -6.43
C VAL A 48 5.21 12.42 -6.84
N LEU A 49 5.64 11.88 -7.97
CA LEU A 49 6.91 12.14 -8.65
C LEU A 49 6.64 12.87 -9.96
N GLU A 50 7.47 13.87 -10.28
CA GLU A 50 7.36 14.64 -11.51
C GLU A 50 8.74 14.88 -12.16
N GLN A 51 8.84 14.63 -13.46
CA GLN A 51 9.97 15.03 -14.29
C GLN A 51 9.51 15.37 -15.70
N GLY A 52 9.86 16.57 -16.18
CA GLY A 52 9.33 17.07 -17.46
C GLY A 52 7.80 17.09 -17.45
N ASP A 53 7.20 16.44 -18.44
CA ASP A 53 5.75 16.29 -18.58
C ASP A 53 5.20 15.01 -17.92
N THR A 54 6.09 14.16 -17.38
CA THR A 54 5.71 12.90 -16.74
C THR A 54 5.41 13.13 -15.26
N ARG A 55 4.21 12.73 -14.84
CA ARG A 55 3.82 12.59 -13.43
C ARG A 55 3.41 11.16 -13.12
N VAL A 56 3.82 10.68 -11.96
CA VAL A 56 3.48 9.36 -11.44
C VAL A 56 3.07 9.48 -9.98
N ALA A 57 1.91 8.94 -9.62
CA ALA A 57 1.46 8.87 -8.22
C ALA A 57 1.54 7.44 -7.72
N ILE A 58 2.34 7.21 -6.68
CA ILE A 58 2.40 5.95 -5.94
C ILE A 58 1.57 6.13 -4.67
N CYS A 59 0.49 5.38 -4.57
CA CYS A 59 -0.51 5.51 -3.53
C CYS A 59 -0.62 4.22 -2.72
N SER A 60 -0.62 4.36 -1.39
CA SER A 60 -0.84 3.27 -0.46
C SER A 60 -2.10 3.53 0.36
N THR A 61 -2.87 2.48 0.60
CA THR A 61 -4.14 2.52 1.32
C THR A 61 -4.17 1.45 2.40
N ASP A 62 -4.51 1.82 3.63
CA ASP A 62 -4.52 0.90 4.76
C ASP A 62 -5.78 0.03 4.80
N PHE A 63 -5.90 -0.92 3.85
CA PHE A 63 -7.00 -1.89 3.80
C PHE A 63 -6.53 -3.29 3.37
N LEU A 64 -7.41 -4.29 3.50
CA LEU A 64 -7.20 -5.64 2.96
C LEU A 64 -7.02 -5.62 1.44
N GLY A 65 -7.72 -4.73 0.75
CA GLY A 65 -7.59 -4.56 -0.68
C GLY A 65 -8.23 -3.25 -1.12
N PHE A 66 -7.92 -2.83 -2.33
CA PHE A 66 -8.51 -1.62 -2.91
C PHE A 66 -8.87 -1.91 -4.37
N PRO A 67 -10.06 -2.44 -4.63
CA PRO A 67 -10.41 -3.00 -5.93
C PRO A 67 -10.45 -1.93 -7.02
N GLY A 68 -10.27 -2.36 -8.27
CA GLY A 68 -10.16 -1.48 -9.44
C GLY A 68 -11.32 -0.49 -9.62
N VAL A 69 -12.52 -0.82 -9.15
CA VAL A 69 -13.68 0.09 -9.13
C VAL A 69 -13.46 1.30 -8.22
N LEU A 70 -12.83 1.11 -7.06
CA LEU A 70 -12.44 2.21 -6.16
C LEU A 70 -11.26 2.99 -6.75
N CYS A 71 -10.27 2.29 -7.32
CA CYS A 71 -9.17 2.95 -8.05
C CYS A 71 -9.71 3.86 -9.16
N HIS A 72 -10.70 3.38 -9.93
CA HIS A 72 -11.33 4.17 -10.98
C HIS A 72 -12.01 5.42 -10.41
N LYS A 73 -12.79 5.30 -9.32
CA LYS A 73 -13.39 6.45 -8.63
C LYS A 73 -12.37 7.50 -8.21
N VAL A 74 -11.19 7.09 -7.72
CA VAL A 74 -10.09 8.01 -7.38
C VAL A 74 -9.56 8.70 -8.63
N THR A 75 -9.21 7.94 -9.67
CA THR A 75 -8.59 8.50 -10.90
C THR A 75 -9.46 9.52 -11.62
N GLN A 76 -10.79 9.38 -11.58
CA GLN A 76 -11.72 10.35 -12.18
C GLN A 76 -11.70 11.72 -11.49
N GLN A 77 -11.15 11.81 -10.29
CA GLN A 77 -11.07 13.04 -9.49
C GLN A 77 -9.67 13.69 -9.53
N VAL A 78 -8.74 13.15 -10.33
CA VAL A 78 -7.35 13.61 -10.44
C VAL A 78 -7.05 14.04 -11.89
N PRO A 79 -7.30 15.31 -12.26
CA PRO A 79 -7.07 15.79 -13.63
C PRO A 79 -5.58 16.04 -13.93
N GLY A 80 -4.74 16.18 -12.91
CA GLY A 80 -3.34 16.61 -13.05
C GLY A 80 -2.34 15.51 -13.37
N ILE A 81 -2.77 14.25 -13.43
CA ILE A 81 -1.94 13.06 -13.69
C ILE A 81 -2.74 12.12 -14.61
N PRO A 82 -2.15 11.56 -15.69
CA PRO A 82 -2.82 10.53 -16.48
C PRO A 82 -3.30 9.37 -15.59
N ALA A 83 -4.53 8.88 -15.79
CA ALA A 83 -5.12 7.86 -14.93
C ALA A 83 -4.30 6.56 -14.89
N GLU A 84 -3.59 6.26 -15.97
CA GLU A 84 -2.65 5.15 -16.09
C GLU A 84 -1.38 5.32 -15.25
N ASN A 85 -1.01 6.53 -14.86
CA ASN A 85 0.16 6.82 -14.03
C ASN A 85 -0.16 6.96 -12.54
N ILE A 86 -1.39 6.63 -12.13
CA ILE A 86 -1.81 6.60 -10.72
C ILE A 86 -1.84 5.13 -10.28
N LEU A 87 -0.83 4.74 -9.50
CA LEU A 87 -0.65 3.38 -9.00
C LEU A 87 -1.17 3.31 -7.56
N ILE A 88 -2.25 2.57 -7.34
CA ILE A 88 -2.89 2.46 -6.03
C ILE A 88 -2.74 1.02 -5.54
N GLY A 89 -2.08 0.84 -4.40
CA GLY A 89 -1.97 -0.43 -3.69
C GLY A 89 -2.62 -0.38 -2.31
N ALA A 90 -2.97 -1.56 -1.82
CA ALA A 90 -3.40 -1.75 -0.45
C ALA A 90 -2.28 -2.37 0.38
N THR A 91 -2.18 -1.99 1.64
CA THR A 91 -1.23 -2.60 2.58
C THR A 91 -1.61 -4.03 2.95
N HIS A 92 -2.79 -4.49 2.54
CA HIS A 92 -3.30 -5.83 2.78
C HIS A 92 -3.50 -6.14 4.27
N ASN A 93 -3.82 -5.13 5.09
CA ASN A 93 -4.08 -5.40 6.50
C ASN A 93 -5.44 -6.10 6.70
N HIS A 94 -5.47 -7.06 7.62
CA HIS A 94 -6.65 -7.88 7.93
C HIS A 94 -7.55 -7.27 9.02
N SER A 95 -7.30 -6.01 9.39
CA SER A 95 -7.96 -5.29 10.48
C SER A 95 -8.59 -3.97 10.02
N GLY A 96 -8.84 -3.82 8.72
CA GLY A 96 -9.44 -2.64 8.10
C GLY A 96 -10.89 -2.87 7.66
N PRO A 97 -11.67 -1.81 7.41
CA PRO A 97 -13.02 -1.92 6.83
C PRO A 97 -13.06 -2.70 5.52
N ASP A 98 -14.19 -3.35 5.24
CA ASP A 98 -14.37 -4.13 4.01
C ASP A 98 -14.49 -3.26 2.75
N CYS A 99 -13.43 -3.28 1.95
CA CYS A 99 -13.36 -2.63 0.65
C CYS A 99 -13.78 -3.51 -0.53
N TYR A 100 -14.10 -4.80 -0.32
CA TYR A 100 -14.53 -5.71 -1.39
C TYR A 100 -16.05 -5.91 -1.43
N GLY A 101 -16.72 -5.76 -0.29
CA GLY A 101 -18.15 -6.06 -0.16
C GLY A 101 -18.40 -7.56 -0.14
N PHE A 102 -17.66 -8.28 0.70
CA PHE A 102 -17.87 -9.71 0.87
C PHE A 102 -19.23 -9.98 1.53
N PRO A 103 -20.04 -10.90 0.96
CA PRO A 103 -21.36 -11.20 1.50
C PRO A 103 -21.29 -12.15 2.70
N ASP A 104 -22.25 -12.00 3.61
CA ASP A 104 -22.61 -12.99 4.61
C ASP A 104 -23.51 -14.11 4.03
N GLU A 105 -23.91 -15.07 4.87
CA GLU A 105 -24.77 -16.19 4.46
C GLU A 105 -26.16 -15.74 3.95
N THR A 106 -26.57 -14.51 4.23
CA THR A 106 -27.83 -13.91 3.77
C THR A 106 -27.66 -13.04 2.52
N GLY A 107 -26.44 -12.95 1.98
CA GLY A 107 -26.10 -12.12 0.82
C GLY A 107 -25.91 -10.64 1.13
N LYS A 108 -25.89 -10.25 2.42
CA LYS A 108 -25.65 -8.86 2.84
C LYS A 108 -24.18 -8.62 3.05
N THR A 109 -23.72 -7.41 2.77
CA THR A 109 -22.31 -7.02 2.96
C THR A 109 -22.18 -6.05 4.13
N SER A 110 -21.05 -6.10 4.85
CA SER A 110 -20.69 -5.10 5.85
C SER A 110 -20.01 -3.85 5.28
N CYS A 111 -19.88 -3.79 3.96
CA CYS A 111 -19.29 -2.67 3.24
C CYS A 111 -20.10 -1.38 3.46
N ASP A 112 -19.43 -0.32 3.92
CA ASP A 112 -19.99 1.01 4.05
C ASP A 112 -19.60 1.87 2.84
N LEU A 113 -20.53 1.99 1.88
CA LEU A 113 -20.27 2.71 0.63
C LEU A 113 -19.99 4.20 0.84
N ALA A 114 -20.62 4.84 1.82
CA ALA A 114 -20.40 6.26 2.10
C ALA A 114 -19.00 6.50 2.66
N TYR A 115 -18.53 5.59 3.54
CA TYR A 115 -17.16 5.57 4.00
C TYR A 115 -16.18 5.34 2.86
N LEU A 116 -16.38 4.33 2.00
CA LEU A 116 -15.47 4.08 0.87
C LEU A 116 -15.42 5.24 -0.13
N ASP A 117 -16.55 5.90 -0.40
CA ASP A 117 -16.58 7.10 -1.22
C ASP A 117 -15.79 8.24 -0.57
N SER A 118 -15.82 8.36 0.76
CA SER A 118 -14.99 9.32 1.50
C SER A 118 -13.50 8.98 1.42
N VAL A 119 -13.12 7.70 1.48
CA VAL A 119 -11.73 7.25 1.30
C VAL A 119 -11.23 7.60 -0.10
N CYS A 120 -12.05 7.35 -1.14
CA CYS A 120 -11.72 7.68 -2.51
C CYS A 120 -11.50 9.20 -2.70
N ARG A 121 -12.37 10.03 -2.12
CA ARG A 121 -12.21 11.49 -2.13
C ARG A 121 -10.93 11.93 -1.43
N ASN A 122 -10.67 11.43 -0.22
CA ASN A 122 -9.47 11.78 0.54
C ASN A 122 -8.18 11.40 -0.22
N LEU A 123 -8.15 10.24 -0.87
CA LEU A 123 -6.98 9.85 -1.68
C LEU A 123 -6.82 10.76 -2.91
N ALA A 124 -7.90 11.08 -3.62
CA ALA A 124 -7.84 12.01 -4.76
C ALA A 124 -7.38 13.42 -4.33
N GLU A 125 -7.89 13.92 -3.20
CA GLU A 125 -7.46 15.18 -2.60
C GLU A 125 -5.98 15.15 -2.21
N ALA A 126 -5.50 14.06 -1.61
CA ALA A 126 -4.08 13.88 -1.28
C ALA A 126 -3.19 13.92 -2.53
N ILE A 127 -3.61 13.27 -3.62
CA ILE A 127 -2.86 13.30 -4.89
C ILE A 127 -2.82 14.72 -5.47
N ASN A 128 -3.97 15.40 -5.52
CA ASN A 128 -4.06 16.77 -6.04
C ASN A 128 -3.25 17.77 -5.18
N GLU A 129 -3.27 17.60 -3.86
CA GLU A 129 -2.45 18.40 -2.95
C GLU A 129 -0.96 18.13 -3.15
N ALA A 130 -0.54 16.86 -3.28
CA ALA A 130 0.84 16.51 -3.55
C ALA A 130 1.35 17.14 -4.85
N VAL A 131 0.53 17.16 -5.91
CA VAL A 131 0.84 17.89 -7.16
C VAL A 131 1.09 19.38 -6.89
N SER A 132 0.34 20.02 -6.00
CA SER A 132 0.51 21.44 -5.66
C SER A 132 1.75 21.73 -4.81
N GLN A 133 2.31 20.71 -4.15
CA GLN A 133 3.43 20.81 -3.20
C GLN A 133 4.77 20.26 -3.74
N LEU A 134 4.84 19.94 -5.04
CA LEU A 134 6.04 19.40 -5.67
C LEU A 134 7.27 20.29 -5.44
N GLN A 135 8.33 19.70 -4.91
CA GLN A 135 9.62 20.35 -4.68
C GLN A 135 10.75 19.55 -5.31
N LEU A 136 11.89 20.20 -5.58
CA LEU A 136 13.08 19.53 -6.11
C LEU A 136 13.60 18.50 -5.11
N ILE A 137 13.93 17.31 -5.60
CA ILE A 137 14.41 16.22 -4.78
C ILE A 137 15.62 15.51 -5.39
N GLU A 138 16.34 14.81 -4.52
CA GLU A 138 17.29 13.77 -4.87
C GLU A 138 16.76 12.41 -4.41
N LEU A 139 17.35 11.32 -4.89
CA LEU A 139 16.95 9.97 -4.52
C LEU A 139 18.09 9.21 -3.85
N ARG A 140 17.73 8.35 -2.91
CA ARG A 140 18.51 7.16 -2.53
C ARG A 140 17.70 5.93 -2.84
N ILE A 141 18.31 4.95 -3.48
CA ILE A 141 17.65 3.71 -3.87
C ILE A 141 18.55 2.56 -3.44
N ALA A 142 17.99 1.63 -2.67
CA ALA A 142 18.70 0.44 -2.23
C ALA A 142 17.79 -0.78 -2.17
N THR A 143 18.41 -1.94 -2.29
CA THR A 143 17.80 -3.24 -2.00
C THR A 143 18.75 -4.00 -1.10
N GLY A 144 18.23 -4.59 -0.04
CA GLY A 144 19.03 -5.39 0.89
C GLY A 144 18.19 -6.44 1.58
N ARG A 145 18.84 -7.44 2.17
CA ARG A 145 18.15 -8.43 2.99
C ARG A 145 17.70 -7.77 4.30
N ALA A 146 16.42 -7.82 4.61
CA ALA A 146 15.90 -7.46 5.93
C ALA A 146 16.23 -8.60 6.92
N GLN A 147 16.64 -8.22 8.12
CA GLN A 147 17.14 -9.13 9.15
C GLN A 147 16.21 -9.16 10.36
N GLY A 148 16.29 -10.25 11.13
CA GLY A 148 15.47 -10.48 12.31
C GLY A 148 14.11 -11.11 12.00
N LYS A 149 13.25 -11.16 13.02
CA LYS A 149 11.93 -11.80 12.97
C LYS A 149 10.88 -10.84 12.44
N ILE A 150 10.91 -10.58 11.13
CA ILE A 150 9.90 -9.75 10.45
C ILE A 150 8.86 -10.64 9.79
N ALA A 151 9.30 -11.51 8.87
CA ALA A 151 8.42 -12.37 8.10
C ALA A 151 9.03 -13.75 7.83
N TYR A 152 8.15 -14.72 7.59
CA TYR A 152 8.47 -16.06 7.12
C TYR A 152 7.32 -16.57 6.24
N ASN A 153 7.56 -17.61 5.46
CA ASN A 153 6.48 -18.30 4.76
C ASN A 153 5.89 -19.41 5.65
N TYR A 154 4.58 -19.36 5.91
CA TYR A 154 3.90 -20.30 6.79
C TYR A 154 3.99 -21.76 6.31
N TYR A 155 3.90 -21.99 5.00
CA TYR A 155 3.91 -23.34 4.42
C TYR A 155 5.33 -23.89 4.22
N ALA A 156 6.30 -23.01 3.95
CA ALA A 156 7.68 -23.39 3.70
C ALA A 156 8.61 -22.25 4.12
N GLU A 157 9.06 -22.23 5.38
CA GLU A 157 9.71 -21.08 6.05
C GLU A 157 10.76 -20.31 5.23
N GLN A 158 11.54 -21.01 4.40
CA GLN A 158 12.62 -20.41 3.60
C GLN A 158 12.17 -19.93 2.21
N LEU A 159 10.95 -20.23 1.78
CA LEU A 159 10.41 -19.94 0.45
C LEU A 159 9.67 -18.60 0.43
N TYR A 160 10.42 -17.52 0.66
CA TYR A 160 9.97 -16.14 0.49
C TYR A 160 11.13 -15.26 0.07
N ASP A 161 10.84 -14.05 -0.41
CA ASP A 161 11.86 -13.06 -0.73
C ASP A 161 12.20 -12.22 0.51
N PRO A 162 13.39 -12.37 1.12
CA PRO A 162 13.77 -11.60 2.30
C PRO A 162 14.30 -10.21 1.94
N ARG A 163 14.29 -9.80 0.67
CA ARG A 163 14.76 -8.48 0.24
C ARG A 163 13.73 -7.41 0.58
N CYS A 164 14.20 -6.33 1.18
CA CYS A 164 13.49 -5.08 1.32
C CYS A 164 14.06 -4.09 0.30
N HIS A 165 13.17 -3.49 -0.49
CA HIS A 165 13.48 -2.47 -1.47
C HIS A 165 13.05 -1.11 -0.93
N VAL A 166 13.94 -0.13 -1.02
CA VAL A 166 13.72 1.19 -0.43
C VAL A 166 14.06 2.28 -1.43
N ILE A 167 13.14 3.21 -1.63
CA ILE A 167 13.34 4.45 -2.39
C ILE A 167 13.06 5.61 -1.44
N GLN A 168 14.09 6.41 -1.17
CA GLN A 168 14.00 7.57 -0.30
C GLN A 168 14.16 8.85 -1.12
N CYS A 169 13.16 9.72 -1.04
CA CYS A 169 13.20 11.07 -1.61
C CYS A 169 13.82 12.02 -0.59
N LEU A 170 14.84 12.78 -1.00
CA LEU A 170 15.56 13.73 -0.18
C LEU A 170 15.33 15.15 -0.72
N THR A 171 15.29 16.13 0.17
CA THR A 171 15.47 17.53 -0.23
C THR A 171 16.90 17.76 -0.77
N LEU A 172 17.15 18.90 -1.41
CA LEU A 172 18.51 19.28 -1.87
C LEU A 172 19.51 19.49 -0.71
N GLN A 173 19.04 19.51 0.54
CA GLN A 173 19.87 19.53 1.74
C GLN A 173 20.07 18.11 2.31
N HIS A 174 19.77 17.07 1.53
CA HIS A 174 19.85 15.66 1.88
C HIS A 174 18.99 15.27 3.11
N THR A 175 17.93 16.02 3.38
CA THR A 175 16.96 15.69 4.45
C THR A 175 15.85 14.82 3.88
N PRO A 176 15.52 13.65 4.45
CA PRO A 176 14.44 12.80 3.97
C PRO A 176 13.07 13.48 3.98
N LEU A 177 12.42 13.46 2.81
CA LEU A 177 11.03 13.90 2.61
C LEU A 177 10.07 12.71 2.71
N ALA A 178 10.39 11.63 1.98
CA ALA A 178 9.56 10.44 1.88
C ALA A 178 10.43 9.18 1.81
N THR A 179 9.96 8.07 2.37
CA THR A 179 10.60 6.75 2.24
C THR A 179 9.58 5.70 1.82
N LEU A 180 9.66 5.26 0.57
CA LEU A 180 8.90 4.14 0.03
C LEU A 180 9.59 2.82 0.38
N ILE A 181 8.87 1.96 1.09
CA ILE A 181 9.33 0.66 1.58
C ILE A 181 8.52 -0.43 0.90
N ASN A 182 9.20 -1.39 0.26
CA ASN A 182 8.60 -2.55 -0.37
C ASN A 182 9.18 -3.85 0.19
N TYR A 183 8.32 -4.64 0.83
CA TYR A 183 8.68 -5.89 1.50
C TYR A 183 7.52 -6.89 1.49
N ALA A 184 7.81 -8.19 1.46
CA ALA A 184 6.79 -9.24 1.45
C ALA A 184 6.44 -9.65 2.88
N CYS A 185 5.28 -9.22 3.39
CA CYS A 185 4.76 -9.59 4.72
C CYS A 185 3.28 -9.23 4.83
N HIS A 186 2.40 -10.21 5.09
CA HIS A 186 0.99 -9.93 5.41
C HIS A 186 0.86 -9.16 6.74
N PRO A 187 0.17 -8.01 6.78
CA PRO A 187 -0.21 -7.36 8.03
C PRO A 187 -1.42 -8.04 8.68
N GLU A 188 -1.12 -9.14 9.37
CA GLU A 188 -2.08 -9.97 10.08
C GLU A 188 -1.67 -10.28 11.53
N VAL A 189 -0.80 -9.46 12.12
CA VAL A 189 -0.28 -9.66 13.48
C VAL A 189 -1.41 -9.66 14.52
N ILE A 190 -2.39 -8.77 14.38
CA ILE A 190 -3.56 -8.72 15.28
C ILE A 190 -4.35 -10.02 15.25
N GLY A 191 -4.36 -10.71 14.10
CA GLY A 191 -5.10 -11.94 13.91
C GLY A 191 -6.63 -11.79 13.96
N PRO A 192 -7.37 -12.85 13.58
CA PRO A 192 -8.82 -12.83 13.58
C PRO A 192 -9.39 -12.85 15.02
N GLY A 193 -10.55 -12.22 15.21
CA GLY A 193 -11.33 -12.33 16.45
C GLY A 193 -10.98 -11.36 17.58
N GLN A 194 -9.99 -10.47 17.39
CA GLN A 194 -9.66 -9.46 18.40
C GLN A 194 -10.67 -8.29 18.45
N GLY A 195 -11.46 -8.11 17.38
CA GLY A 195 -12.42 -7.00 17.28
C GLY A 195 -11.74 -5.63 17.30
N ILE A 196 -10.55 -5.52 16.68
CA ILE A 196 -9.74 -4.30 16.62
C ILE A 196 -9.70 -3.81 15.16
N LEU A 197 -10.06 -2.55 14.94
CA LEU A 197 -9.76 -1.84 13.70
C LEU A 197 -8.35 -1.24 13.80
N SER A 198 -7.47 -1.56 12.85
CA SER A 198 -6.05 -1.20 12.94
C SER A 198 -5.31 -1.27 11.60
N PRO A 199 -4.27 -0.45 11.38
CA PRO A 199 -3.33 -0.61 10.27
C PRO A 199 -2.34 -1.79 10.49
N ASP A 200 -2.47 -2.55 11.58
CA ASP A 200 -1.56 -3.63 11.98
C ASP A 200 -0.11 -3.11 12.12
N PHE A 201 0.93 -3.89 11.80
CA PHE A 201 2.33 -3.45 11.92
C PHE A 201 2.69 -2.25 11.03
N VAL A 202 1.86 -1.93 10.03
CA VAL A 202 2.13 -0.87 9.05
C VAL A 202 1.99 0.52 9.68
N GLY A 203 1.10 0.69 10.67
CA GLY A 203 1.02 1.93 11.46
C GLY A 203 2.33 2.22 12.20
N PRO A 204 2.79 1.32 13.09
CA PRO A 204 4.05 1.47 13.81
C PRO A 204 5.28 1.57 12.89
N LEU A 205 5.25 0.92 11.72
CA LEU A 205 6.29 1.10 10.69
C LEU A 205 6.39 2.58 10.30
N TYR A 206 5.27 3.23 9.99
CA TYR A 206 5.24 4.65 9.63
C TYR A 206 5.72 5.55 10.75
N ASP A 207 5.21 5.34 11.97
CA ASP A 207 5.59 6.11 13.15
C ASP A 207 7.12 6.02 13.40
N ARG A 208 7.68 4.81 13.24
CA ARG A 208 9.12 4.58 13.44
C ARG A 208 9.98 5.22 12.36
N VAL A 209 9.56 5.16 11.09
CA VAL A 209 10.30 5.81 9.99
C VAL A 209 10.37 7.31 10.25
N GLU A 210 9.24 7.94 10.59
CA GLU A 210 9.19 9.38 10.85
C GLU A 210 10.02 9.75 12.09
N ALA A 211 9.83 9.05 13.22
CA ALA A 211 10.56 9.29 14.46
C ALA A 211 12.08 9.10 14.33
N SER A 212 12.53 8.29 13.36
CA SER A 212 13.95 8.04 13.08
C SER A 212 14.53 9.01 12.03
N GLY A 213 13.75 10.01 11.60
CA GLY A 213 14.20 11.01 10.62
C GLY A 213 14.18 10.50 9.16
N GLY A 214 13.45 9.43 8.88
CA GLY A 214 13.27 8.88 7.53
C GLY A 214 12.27 9.63 6.65
N GLY A 215 11.70 10.73 7.13
CA GLY A 215 10.61 11.44 6.46
C GLY A 215 9.29 10.67 6.56
N ILE A 216 8.36 10.98 5.66
CA ILE A 216 7.05 10.31 5.66
C ILE A 216 7.18 8.92 5.01
N GLY A 217 6.89 7.87 5.77
CA GLY A 217 6.89 6.50 5.25
C GLY A 217 5.71 6.21 4.31
N ILE A 218 5.92 5.36 3.31
CA ILE A 218 4.86 4.77 2.49
C ILE A 218 5.21 3.31 2.22
N PHE A 219 4.29 2.39 2.54
CA PHE A 219 4.53 0.96 2.45
C PHE A 219 3.74 0.36 1.30
N MET A 220 4.38 -0.52 0.54
CA MET A 220 3.76 -1.29 -0.54
C MET A 220 4.19 -2.75 -0.40
N ASN A 221 3.26 -3.68 -0.50
CA ASN A 221 3.61 -5.08 -0.43
C ASN A 221 4.45 -5.53 -1.63
N SER A 222 5.43 -6.38 -1.36
CA SER A 222 6.05 -7.22 -2.38
C SER A 222 5.26 -8.53 -2.52
N ALA A 223 5.85 -9.58 -3.07
CA ALA A 223 5.20 -10.88 -3.28
C ALA A 223 4.88 -11.59 -1.95
N LEU A 224 3.77 -11.21 -1.30
CA LEU A 224 3.32 -11.77 -0.02
C LEU A 224 2.49 -13.06 -0.14
N GLY A 225 2.04 -13.40 -1.35
CA GLY A 225 1.21 -14.58 -1.62
C GLY A 225 1.88 -15.89 -1.19
N GLY A 226 1.10 -16.97 -1.07
CA GLY A 226 1.62 -18.22 -0.52
C GLY A 226 1.92 -18.14 0.98
N MET A 227 1.24 -17.23 1.69
CA MET A 227 1.30 -17.05 3.14
C MET A 227 2.66 -16.60 3.67
N VAL A 228 3.27 -15.59 3.03
CA VAL A 228 4.40 -14.86 3.62
C VAL A 228 3.83 -13.94 4.69
N THR A 229 3.93 -14.37 5.95
CA THR A 229 3.26 -13.79 7.10
C THR A 229 4.26 -13.13 8.04
N ALA A 230 3.76 -12.26 8.91
CA ALA A 230 4.51 -11.66 9.99
C ALA A 230 5.00 -12.74 10.98
N ASP A 231 6.29 -12.74 11.30
CA ASP A 231 6.88 -13.71 12.24
C ASP A 231 6.55 -13.31 13.69
N CYS A 232 5.33 -13.61 14.11
CA CYS A 232 4.77 -13.36 15.44
C CYS A 232 4.83 -14.58 16.38
N ARG A 233 5.60 -15.61 16.02
CA ARG A 233 5.64 -16.89 16.75
C ARG A 233 6.21 -16.71 18.15
N GLY A 234 5.38 -16.96 19.15
CA GLY A 234 5.73 -16.90 20.56
C GLY A 234 6.49 -18.13 21.07
N PRO A 235 7.08 -18.04 22.27
CA PRO A 235 7.89 -19.12 22.87
C PRO A 235 7.08 -20.38 23.21
N ASN A 236 5.75 -20.27 23.30
CA ASN A 236 4.83 -21.37 23.59
C ASN A 236 4.25 -22.03 22.32
N GLY A 237 4.76 -21.68 21.14
CA GLY A 237 4.26 -22.19 19.86
C GLY A 237 2.94 -21.56 19.39
N LYS A 238 2.49 -20.48 20.02
CA LYS A 238 1.33 -19.69 19.59
C LYS A 238 1.78 -18.31 19.14
N ASP A 239 1.06 -17.75 18.18
CA ASP A 239 1.30 -16.40 17.70
C ASP A 239 0.95 -15.34 18.77
N ILE A 240 1.77 -14.30 18.86
CA ILE A 240 1.56 -13.14 19.73
C ILE A 240 0.70 -12.14 18.97
N GLN A 241 -0.58 -12.08 19.34
CA GLN A 241 -1.59 -11.26 18.65
C GLN A 241 -1.88 -9.96 19.41
N THR A 242 -0.87 -9.09 19.53
CA THR A 242 -0.97 -7.85 20.30
C THR A 242 -0.49 -6.64 19.50
N TRP A 243 -0.89 -5.45 19.93
CA TRP A 243 -0.37 -4.20 19.37
C TRP A 243 1.14 -4.02 19.62
N ASP A 244 1.65 -4.51 20.75
CA ASP A 244 3.09 -4.49 21.03
C ASP A 244 3.86 -5.34 20.01
N GLU A 245 3.27 -6.44 19.54
CA GLU A 245 3.88 -7.24 18.47
C GLU A 245 3.80 -6.55 17.11
N CYS A 246 2.69 -5.87 16.81
CA CYS A 246 2.61 -4.99 15.63
C CYS A 246 3.74 -3.94 15.68
N THR A 247 3.94 -3.35 16.85
CA THR A 247 4.99 -2.35 17.10
C THR A 247 6.38 -2.95 16.90
N ARG A 248 6.64 -4.14 17.45
CA ARG A 248 7.92 -4.84 17.29
C ARG A 248 8.25 -5.09 15.81
N ILE A 249 7.28 -5.61 15.05
CA ILE A 249 7.48 -5.96 13.63
C ILE A 249 7.62 -4.70 12.78
N GLY A 250 6.74 -3.72 12.96
CA GLY A 250 6.78 -2.45 12.25
C GLY A 250 8.09 -1.70 12.51
N HIS A 251 8.52 -1.62 13.77
CA HIS A 251 9.78 -0.97 14.13
C HIS A 251 10.98 -1.68 13.53
N LEU A 252 11.03 -3.01 13.60
CA LEU A 252 12.13 -3.78 13.04
C LEU A 252 12.23 -3.60 11.52
N LEU A 253 11.11 -3.60 10.80
CA LEU A 253 11.11 -3.35 9.36
C LEU A 253 11.51 -1.91 9.02
N ALA A 254 11.09 -0.90 9.80
CA ALA A 254 11.52 0.48 9.64
C ALA A 254 13.04 0.61 9.80
N ASP A 255 13.58 0.07 10.89
CA ASP A 255 15.01 0.13 11.21
C ASP A 255 15.83 -0.56 10.12
N GLU A 256 15.38 -1.71 9.62
CA GLU A 256 16.03 -2.42 8.52
C GLU A 256 15.94 -1.67 7.19
N ALA A 257 14.80 -1.05 6.87
CA ALA A 257 14.67 -0.23 5.66
C ALA A 257 15.62 0.97 5.70
N LEU A 258 15.70 1.69 6.84
CA LEU A 258 16.60 2.82 7.02
C LEU A 258 18.08 2.40 7.02
N ARG A 259 18.42 1.24 7.61
CA ARG A 259 19.76 0.65 7.53
C ARG A 259 20.15 0.34 6.08
N ILE A 260 19.23 -0.23 5.29
CA ILE A 260 19.46 -0.60 3.89
C ILE A 260 19.73 0.64 3.01
N VAL A 261 18.94 1.70 3.18
CA VAL A 261 19.03 2.90 2.32
C VAL A 261 20.07 3.92 2.80
N GLY A 262 20.46 3.90 4.08
CA GLY A 262 21.20 4.99 4.73
C GLY A 262 22.50 5.42 4.03
N ASN A 263 23.24 4.47 3.43
CA ASN A 263 24.49 4.73 2.71
C ASN A 263 24.38 4.53 1.19
N ALA A 264 23.15 4.45 0.66
CA ALA A 264 22.95 4.30 -0.77
C ALA A 264 23.47 5.53 -1.53
N PRO A 265 24.15 5.36 -2.67
CA PRO A 265 24.57 6.48 -3.48
C PRO A 265 23.36 7.21 -4.05
N ILE A 266 23.51 8.52 -4.25
CA ILE A 266 22.52 9.33 -4.97
C ILE A 266 22.76 9.13 -6.47
N PRO A 267 21.78 8.61 -7.24
CA PRO A 267 21.91 8.46 -8.69
C PRO A 267 22.13 9.83 -9.36
N LYS A 268 23.01 9.86 -10.37
CA LYS A 268 23.18 11.03 -11.23
C LYS A 268 22.12 11.01 -12.33
N ASP A 269 21.61 12.18 -12.69
CA ASP A 269 20.67 12.38 -13.79
C ASP A 269 19.50 11.37 -13.78
N PRO A 270 18.72 11.30 -12.67
CA PRO A 270 17.65 10.32 -12.55
C PRO A 270 16.60 10.54 -13.63
N GLU A 271 16.14 9.48 -14.29
CA GLU A 271 15.04 9.52 -15.25
C GLU A 271 13.75 8.94 -14.65
N LEU A 272 12.60 9.50 -15.03
CA LEU A 272 11.27 9.03 -14.66
C LEU A 272 10.46 8.76 -15.93
N SER A 273 10.02 7.51 -16.08
CA SER A 273 9.04 7.09 -17.09
C SER A 273 8.03 6.12 -16.49
N CYS A 274 6.82 6.11 -17.04
CA CYS A 274 5.77 5.18 -16.67
C CYS A 274 5.06 4.70 -17.94
N ASP A 275 5.20 3.41 -18.21
CA ASP A 275 4.48 2.72 -19.28
C ASP A 275 3.39 1.85 -18.67
N SER A 276 2.34 1.58 -19.43
CA SER A 276 1.28 0.69 -18.98
C SER A 276 0.69 -0.15 -20.10
N LYS A 277 0.11 -1.29 -19.71
CA LYS A 277 -0.64 -2.16 -20.60
C LYS A 277 -1.86 -2.70 -19.89
N ILE A 278 -2.99 -2.71 -20.58
CA ILE A 278 -4.17 -3.45 -20.13
C ILE A 278 -3.98 -4.92 -20.47
N VAL A 279 -4.15 -5.76 -19.45
CA VAL A 279 -4.24 -7.21 -19.58
C VAL A 279 -5.67 -7.66 -19.27
N VAL A 280 -6.09 -8.73 -19.92
CA VAL A 280 -7.42 -9.33 -19.76
C VAL A 280 -7.21 -10.73 -19.21
N LEU A 281 -7.81 -11.01 -18.05
CA LEU A 281 -7.62 -12.26 -17.33
C LEU A 281 -8.98 -12.92 -17.05
N PRO A 282 -9.12 -14.24 -17.25
CA PRO A 282 -10.35 -14.94 -16.94
C PRO A 282 -10.54 -15.06 -15.42
N VAL A 283 -11.75 -14.80 -14.93
CA VAL A 283 -12.11 -15.12 -13.54
C VAL A 283 -12.67 -16.54 -13.49
N GLU A 284 -11.76 -17.52 -13.50
CA GLU A 284 -12.11 -18.95 -13.54
C GLU A 284 -12.68 -19.47 -12.22
N ASN A 285 -12.29 -18.85 -11.10
CA ASN A 285 -12.76 -19.24 -9.77
C ASN A 285 -14.23 -18.82 -9.60
N LYS A 286 -15.13 -19.81 -9.50
CA LYS A 286 -16.58 -19.58 -9.36
C LYS A 286 -16.94 -18.71 -8.16
N MET A 287 -16.27 -18.88 -7.03
CA MET A 287 -16.54 -18.10 -5.81
C MET A 287 -16.19 -16.63 -6.03
N LEU A 288 -14.99 -16.35 -6.56
CA LEU A 288 -14.56 -14.98 -6.86
C LEU A 288 -15.47 -14.33 -7.90
N ARG A 289 -15.88 -15.07 -8.93
CA ARG A 289 -16.84 -14.60 -9.93
C ARG A 289 -18.16 -14.17 -9.30
N GLN A 290 -18.71 -14.98 -8.38
CA GLN A 290 -19.93 -14.64 -7.66
C GLN A 290 -19.78 -13.40 -6.76
N ILE A 291 -18.64 -13.27 -6.07
CA ILE A 291 -18.33 -12.07 -5.26
C ILE A 291 -18.34 -10.82 -6.14
N VAL A 292 -17.66 -10.87 -7.28
CA VAL A 292 -17.56 -9.74 -8.22
C VAL A 292 -18.93 -9.39 -8.81
N GLU A 293 -19.70 -10.38 -9.26
CA GLU A 293 -21.01 -10.18 -9.89
C GLU A 293 -22.09 -9.63 -8.93
N HIS A 294 -22.00 -9.95 -7.63
CA HIS A 294 -23.00 -9.56 -6.63
C HIS A 294 -22.53 -8.44 -5.68
N SER A 295 -21.28 -8.00 -5.81
CA SER A 295 -20.77 -6.97 -4.91
C SER A 295 -21.47 -5.62 -5.14
N PRO A 296 -21.79 -4.89 -4.06
CA PRO A 296 -22.42 -3.57 -4.14
C PRO A 296 -21.53 -2.50 -4.79
N LEU A 297 -20.25 -2.81 -5.05
CA LEU A 297 -19.30 -1.86 -5.64
C LEU A 297 -19.41 -1.73 -7.16
N GLY A 298 -20.20 -2.59 -7.81
CA GLY A 298 -20.46 -2.50 -9.25
C GLY A 298 -19.27 -2.89 -10.11
N TYR A 299 -18.63 -4.02 -9.81
CA TYR A 299 -17.58 -4.56 -10.68
C TYR A 299 -18.13 -4.90 -12.07
N SER A 300 -17.25 -4.84 -13.06
CA SER A 300 -17.60 -5.16 -14.44
C SER A 300 -16.72 -6.30 -14.94
N LEU A 301 -17.36 -7.43 -15.26
CA LEU A 301 -16.78 -8.49 -16.08
C LEU A 301 -17.27 -8.32 -17.51
N ASP A 302 -16.45 -8.70 -18.49
CA ASP A 302 -16.91 -8.77 -19.88
C ASP A 302 -17.86 -9.96 -20.11
N GLY A 303 -18.40 -10.08 -21.33
CA GLY A 303 -19.36 -11.14 -21.68
C GLY A 303 -18.82 -12.57 -21.53
N ASP A 304 -17.49 -12.73 -21.52
CA ASP A 304 -16.80 -14.01 -21.34
C ASP A 304 -16.43 -14.24 -19.86
N GLY A 305 -16.69 -13.27 -18.98
CA GLY A 305 -16.35 -13.33 -17.55
C GLY A 305 -14.90 -12.96 -17.25
N ASN A 306 -14.23 -12.22 -18.13
CA ASN A 306 -12.90 -11.73 -17.89
C ASN A 306 -12.90 -10.38 -17.17
N ILE A 307 -11.83 -10.12 -16.43
CA ILE A 307 -11.53 -8.84 -15.82
C ILE A 307 -10.43 -8.12 -16.59
N ARG A 308 -10.58 -6.81 -16.77
CA ARG A 308 -9.56 -5.94 -17.34
C ARG A 308 -8.78 -5.29 -16.22
N THR A 309 -7.47 -5.40 -16.25
CA THR A 309 -6.60 -4.77 -15.25
C THR A 309 -5.34 -4.20 -15.91
N ARG A 310 -4.66 -3.29 -15.21
CA ARG A 310 -3.50 -2.57 -15.73
C ARG A 310 -2.22 -3.07 -15.06
N VAL A 311 -1.22 -3.35 -15.88
CA VAL A 311 0.17 -3.54 -15.46
C VAL A 311 0.94 -2.28 -15.85
N ASN A 312 1.77 -1.80 -14.94
CA ASN A 312 2.64 -0.65 -15.12
C ASN A 312 4.10 -1.05 -14.98
N VAL A 313 4.96 -0.42 -15.76
CA VAL A 313 6.40 -0.40 -15.52
C VAL A 313 6.79 1.05 -15.29
N VAL A 314 7.27 1.36 -14.09
CA VAL A 314 7.83 2.67 -13.75
C VAL A 314 9.34 2.52 -13.69
N ASN A 315 10.06 3.26 -14.53
CA ASN A 315 11.50 3.40 -14.39
C ASN A 315 11.77 4.70 -13.61
N LEU A 316 12.53 4.59 -12.52
CA LEU A 316 12.92 5.71 -11.68
C LEU A 316 14.41 5.59 -11.37
N ALA A 317 15.22 6.42 -12.03
CA ALA A 317 16.68 6.32 -11.99
C ALA A 317 17.16 4.90 -12.30
N ASN A 318 17.80 4.23 -11.34
CA ASN A 318 18.28 2.85 -11.47
C ASN A 318 17.30 1.80 -10.90
N ALA A 319 16.07 2.19 -10.54
CA ALA A 319 15.01 1.28 -10.12
C ALA A 319 13.99 1.06 -11.23
N GLN A 320 13.45 -0.16 -11.26
CA GLN A 320 12.29 -0.52 -12.08
C GLN A 320 11.22 -1.11 -11.16
N ILE A 321 10.02 -0.54 -11.22
CA ILE A 321 8.86 -0.96 -10.43
C ILE A 321 7.85 -1.57 -11.41
N LEU A 322 7.50 -2.83 -11.20
CA LEU A 322 6.45 -3.53 -11.93
C LEU A 322 5.23 -3.66 -11.02
N THR A 323 4.06 -3.20 -11.46
CA THR A 323 2.83 -3.52 -10.73
C THR A 323 2.29 -4.88 -11.16
N ILE A 324 1.84 -5.64 -10.17
CA ILE A 324 1.12 -6.89 -10.38
C ILE A 324 -0.29 -6.67 -9.83
N PRO A 325 -1.32 -6.70 -10.70
CA PRO A 325 -2.71 -6.69 -10.27
C PRO A 325 -2.99 -7.78 -9.25
N GLY A 326 -3.60 -7.40 -8.13
CA GLY A 326 -4.15 -8.32 -7.13
C GLY A 326 -5.65 -8.47 -7.25
#